data_AF-A0A9P7YYZ0-F1
#
_entry.id   AF-A0A9P7YYZ0-F1
#
_cell.length_a   1.000
_cell.length_b   1.000
_cell.length_c   1.000
_cell.angle_alpha   90.00
_cell.angle_beta   90.00
_cell.angle_gamma   90.00
#
_symmetry.space_group_name_H-M   'P 1'
#
loop_
_entity.id
_entity.type
_entity.pdbx_description
1 polymer ?
#
loop_
_entity_poly.entity_id
_entity_poly.type
_entity_poly.pdbx_seq_one_letter_code
_entity_poly.pdbx_strand_id
1 'polypeptide(L)'
;MAARSFPTINAIRSYVIDGVGSGGDYHNVEGGHWLIDSPISTPMSRWEKYRTSRTSWGINVLGSFCVEIEASDGTVGFATGFGGPPACWLVHQHFERFLIGADPRDTNHLFEQMYRGSMFYGRKGLPVAVISVIDLALWDLQGKIRNEPVYKLIGGATRDKLDFYCTGPEPSHAKAMGFWGGKVPLPFCPEEGHAGLRKNVKFLRKYRESVGPDFPIMVDCYMSLNVSYTIELVKACLDLNINWWEECLSPDDTDGFALIKRAHPQVKFTTGEHEYSRYGFRKLIEGRNLDIIQPDIMWLGGLTELLKVSAMAAAYDIPVVPHASGPYSYHYVLSQTNCPFQEYLANSPDGKSVLPVFGNLFIDEPMPLEGYLMKEQLDKPGFGLTLNPAARLIPAQYLLTPNPERPLGGPLTSRPAIERKKIEEVEDVNLEKQKPVTNGIVGELSHAAGIDG
;
A
#
# COMPACT_ATOMS: atom_id res chain seq x y z
N MET A 1 -36.52 23.87 -15.92
CA MET A 1 -35.79 23.95 -14.63
C MET A 1 -34.32 23.75 -14.93
N ALA A 2 -33.40 24.35 -14.16
CA ALA A 2 -31.98 23.98 -14.20
C ALA A 2 -31.74 22.73 -13.33
N ALA A 3 -30.60 22.06 -13.52
CA ALA A 3 -30.15 21.01 -12.61
C ALA A 3 -29.74 21.60 -11.23
N ARG A 4 -29.63 20.75 -10.20
CA ARG A 4 -29.10 21.16 -8.88
C ARG A 4 -27.68 21.72 -9.05
N SER A 5 -27.48 22.96 -8.60
CA SER A 5 -26.13 23.54 -8.45
C SER A 5 -25.34 22.73 -7.41
N PHE A 6 -24.06 22.52 -7.68
CA PHE A 6 -23.14 21.82 -6.79
C PHE A 6 -22.04 22.80 -6.37
N PRO A 7 -21.59 22.78 -5.11
CA PRO A 7 -20.53 23.67 -4.66
C PRO A 7 -19.18 23.24 -5.26
N THR A 8 -18.32 24.19 -5.59
CA THR A 8 -16.93 23.92 -5.99
C THR A 8 -16.05 23.72 -4.75
N ILE A 9 -14.89 23.09 -4.91
CA ILE A 9 -13.89 23.00 -3.83
C ILE A 9 -13.37 24.41 -3.52
N ASN A 10 -13.45 24.80 -2.25
CA ASN A 10 -13.02 26.09 -1.70
C ASN A 10 -11.59 26.01 -1.15
N ALA A 11 -11.30 24.97 -0.37
CA ALA A 11 -10.01 24.77 0.29
C ALA A 11 -9.69 23.29 0.49
N ILE A 12 -8.39 22.99 0.63
CA ILE A 12 -7.87 21.71 1.12
C ILE A 12 -6.98 21.97 2.34
N ARG A 13 -7.02 21.08 3.33
CA ARG A 13 -6.14 21.08 4.50
C ARG A 13 -5.59 19.68 4.72
N SER A 14 -4.38 19.58 5.25
CA SER A 14 -3.81 18.30 5.68
C SER A 14 -3.19 18.40 7.07
N TYR A 15 -3.20 17.27 7.78
CA TYR A 15 -2.70 17.16 9.14
C TYR A 15 -1.94 15.86 9.31
N VAL A 16 -0.86 15.90 10.10
CA VAL A 16 -0.20 14.68 10.61
C VAL A 16 -0.88 14.32 11.92
N ILE A 17 -1.15 13.03 12.17
CA ILE A 17 -1.81 12.59 13.39
C ILE A 17 -0.74 12.29 14.45
N ASP A 18 -0.90 12.85 15.65
CA ASP A 18 0.09 12.76 16.74
C ASP A 18 -0.01 11.43 17.50
N GLY A 19 1.15 10.81 17.75
CA GLY A 19 1.28 9.56 18.49
C GLY A 19 1.17 8.30 17.61
N VAL A 20 0.47 7.30 18.13
CA VAL A 20 0.35 5.94 17.60
C VAL A 20 -1.07 5.40 17.83
N GLY A 21 -1.48 4.36 17.10
CA GLY A 21 -2.79 3.73 17.25
C GLY A 21 -3.96 4.63 16.84
N SER A 22 -3.77 5.50 15.84
CA SER A 22 -4.78 6.44 15.37
C SER A 22 -4.56 6.80 13.90
N GLY A 23 -5.64 6.83 13.10
CA GLY A 23 -5.60 7.04 11.66
C GLY A 23 -5.12 5.85 10.83
N GLY A 24 -4.89 6.08 9.53
CA GLY A 24 -4.70 5.02 8.52
C GLY A 24 -3.31 4.40 8.36
N ASP A 25 -2.36 4.59 9.27
CA ASP A 25 -1.14 3.77 9.37
C ASP A 25 -1.33 2.65 10.40
N TYR A 26 -1.72 1.47 9.92
CA TYR A 26 -1.94 0.26 10.70
C TYR A 26 -0.74 -0.19 11.54
N HIS A 27 0.47 0.20 11.13
CA HIS A 27 1.70 -0.31 11.71
C HIS A 27 2.32 0.66 12.71
N ASN A 28 1.86 1.92 12.73
CA ASN A 28 2.23 2.91 13.73
C ASN A 28 1.41 2.74 15.02
N VAL A 29 1.67 1.64 15.74
CA VAL A 29 0.99 1.22 16.98
C VAL A 29 1.95 1.15 18.18
N GLU A 30 1.41 0.98 19.40
CA GLU A 30 2.21 0.79 20.61
C GLU A 30 3.00 -0.53 20.61
N GLY A 31 4.19 -0.51 21.22
CA GLY A 31 5.05 -1.68 21.37
C GLY A 31 4.39 -2.81 22.16
N GLY A 32 4.66 -4.05 21.76
CA GLY A 32 3.99 -5.26 22.25
C GLY A 32 2.76 -5.67 21.43
N HIS A 33 2.29 -4.84 20.49
CA HIS A 33 1.22 -5.23 19.56
C HIS A 33 1.75 -6.26 18.54
N TRP A 34 0.98 -7.33 18.32
CA TRP A 34 1.37 -8.40 17.39
C TRP A 34 1.71 -7.92 15.97
N LEU A 35 1.06 -6.84 15.48
CA LEU A 35 1.28 -6.24 14.16
C LEU A 35 2.73 -5.82 13.92
N ILE A 36 3.49 -5.57 14.99
CA ILE A 36 4.89 -5.14 14.91
C ILE A 36 5.86 -6.07 15.64
N ASP A 37 5.49 -6.63 16.80
CA ASP A 37 6.42 -7.32 17.71
C ASP A 37 6.13 -8.83 17.88
N SER A 38 5.25 -9.41 17.06
CA SER A 38 5.15 -10.87 16.93
C SER A 38 6.09 -11.39 15.82
N PRO A 39 6.47 -12.69 15.82
CA PRO A 39 7.23 -13.28 14.73
C PRO A 39 6.45 -13.23 13.41
N ILE A 40 6.89 -12.37 12.49
CA ILE A 40 6.32 -12.19 11.15
C ILE A 40 7.47 -12.26 10.13
N SER A 41 7.27 -13.05 9.08
CA SER A 41 8.18 -13.13 7.94
C SER A 41 8.02 -11.89 7.06
N THR A 42 9.12 -11.24 6.71
CA THR A 42 9.15 -9.98 5.94
C THR A 42 10.34 -10.00 4.97
N PRO A 43 10.41 -9.12 3.96
CA PRO A 43 11.60 -8.98 3.10
C PRO A 43 12.88 -8.65 3.91
N MET A 44 12.72 -8.03 5.09
CA MET A 44 13.81 -7.66 5.99
C MET A 44 14.24 -8.80 6.93
N SER A 45 13.40 -9.83 7.13
CA SER A 45 13.65 -10.94 8.07
C SER A 45 14.88 -11.77 7.71
N ARG A 46 15.41 -11.67 6.49
CA ARG A 46 16.69 -12.26 6.09
C ARG A 46 17.88 -11.75 6.90
N TRP A 47 17.82 -10.53 7.43
CA TRP A 47 18.82 -9.96 8.33
C TRP A 47 18.35 -10.10 9.79
N GLU A 48 19.10 -10.84 10.61
CA GLU A 48 18.73 -11.16 12.00
C GLU A 48 18.37 -9.93 12.84
N LYS A 49 19.14 -8.84 12.71
CA LYS A 49 18.88 -7.53 13.36
C LYS A 49 17.44 -7.00 13.13
N TYR A 50 16.84 -7.33 11.99
CA TYR A 50 15.56 -6.80 11.54
C TYR A 50 14.41 -7.82 11.59
N ARG A 51 14.65 -9.03 12.10
CA ARG A 51 13.65 -10.12 12.14
C ARG A 51 12.66 -10.01 13.31
N THR A 52 13.07 -9.43 14.44
CA THR A 52 12.32 -9.51 15.71
C THR A 52 11.15 -8.52 15.80
N SER A 53 11.22 -7.38 15.11
CA SER A 53 10.14 -6.38 15.10
C SER A 53 10.10 -5.63 13.77
N ARG A 54 8.90 -5.36 13.25
CA ARG A 54 8.70 -4.62 11.99
C ARG A 54 9.05 -3.13 12.13
N THR A 55 8.98 -2.57 13.35
CA THR A 55 9.47 -1.19 13.61
C THR A 55 10.99 -1.07 13.46
N SER A 56 11.75 -2.15 13.69
CA SER A 56 13.22 -2.11 13.65
C SER A 56 13.79 -1.73 12.28
N TRP A 57 13.05 -2.00 11.21
CA TRP A 57 13.36 -1.59 9.84
C TRP A 57 12.50 -0.42 9.33
N GLY A 58 11.64 0.15 10.19
CA GLY A 58 10.92 1.40 9.92
C GLY A 58 9.57 1.23 9.21
N ILE A 59 8.82 0.14 9.43
CA ILE A 59 7.48 -0.01 8.85
C ILE A 59 6.54 1.17 9.16
N ASN A 60 6.67 1.75 10.36
CA ASN A 60 5.87 2.85 10.88
C ASN A 60 6.55 4.22 10.71
N VAL A 61 7.58 4.35 9.87
CA VAL A 61 8.39 5.58 9.74
C VAL A 61 7.61 6.76 9.16
N LEU A 62 6.47 6.49 8.53
CA LEU A 62 5.61 7.51 7.92
C LEU A 62 4.57 8.04 8.92
N GLY A 63 3.81 7.15 9.57
CA GLY A 63 2.68 7.52 10.42
C GLY A 63 1.45 7.95 9.62
N SER A 64 0.34 8.12 10.33
CA SER A 64 -0.95 8.51 9.75
C SER A 64 -0.99 10.00 9.39
N PHE A 65 -1.67 10.31 8.29
CA PHE A 65 -2.10 11.68 7.95
C PHE A 65 -3.59 11.70 7.63
N CYS A 66 -4.15 12.90 7.52
CA CYS A 66 -5.50 13.10 6.99
C CYS A 66 -5.60 14.33 6.08
N VAL A 67 -6.65 14.34 5.27
CA VAL A 67 -7.02 15.40 4.33
C VAL A 67 -8.45 15.83 4.61
N GLU A 68 -8.66 17.14 4.73
CA GLU A 68 -9.98 17.78 4.65
C GLU A 68 -10.13 18.51 3.33
N ILE A 69 -11.28 18.37 2.68
CA ILE A 69 -11.66 19.15 1.49
C ILE A 69 -12.97 19.87 1.80
N GLU A 70 -12.91 21.20 1.78
CA GLU A 70 -14.04 22.09 2.05
C GLU A 70 -14.62 22.60 0.72
N ALA A 71 -15.93 22.55 0.57
CA ALA A 71 -16.66 23.10 -0.58
C ALA A 71 -17.23 24.49 -0.31
N SER A 72 -17.61 25.20 -1.37
CA SER A 72 -18.10 26.59 -1.34
C SER A 72 -19.47 26.79 -0.65
N ASP A 73 -20.10 25.73 -0.14
CA ASP A 73 -21.27 25.79 0.74
C ASP A 73 -20.95 25.51 2.22
N GLY A 74 -19.67 25.30 2.55
CA GLY A 74 -19.20 24.96 3.90
C GLY A 74 -19.18 23.47 4.21
N THR A 75 -19.58 22.58 3.29
CA THR A 75 -19.48 21.13 3.51
C THR A 75 -18.02 20.66 3.51
N VAL A 76 -17.61 19.83 4.48
CA VAL A 76 -16.24 19.29 4.60
C VAL A 76 -16.23 17.77 4.48
N GLY A 77 -15.55 17.25 3.46
CA GLY A 77 -15.16 15.85 3.35
C GLY A 77 -13.82 15.58 4.04
N PHE A 78 -13.65 14.37 4.58
CA PHE A 78 -12.47 13.96 5.34
C PHE A 78 -12.03 12.54 4.95
N ALA A 79 -10.72 12.30 4.87
CA ALA A 79 -10.16 10.95 4.86
C ALA A 79 -8.80 10.86 5.55
N THR A 80 -8.42 9.65 5.99
CA THR A 80 -7.09 9.33 6.53
C THR A 80 -6.39 8.25 5.70
N GLY A 81 -5.08 8.11 5.89
CA GLY A 81 -4.23 7.05 5.36
C GLY A 81 -2.83 7.11 5.97
N PHE A 82 -1.96 6.15 5.65
CA PHE A 82 -0.53 6.26 5.97
C PHE A 82 0.19 7.26 5.05
N GLY A 83 1.28 7.86 5.53
CA GLY A 83 2.13 8.73 4.70
C GLY A 83 2.63 10.00 5.39
N GLY A 84 2.02 10.38 6.52
CA GLY A 84 2.50 11.40 7.45
C GLY A 84 3.01 12.71 6.82
N PRO A 85 4.12 13.27 7.33
CA PRO A 85 4.68 14.53 6.84
C PRO A 85 4.93 14.61 5.32
N PRO A 86 5.59 13.65 4.64
CA PRO A 86 5.82 13.76 3.19
C PRO A 86 4.52 13.64 2.37
N ALA A 87 3.49 12.97 2.88
CA ALA A 87 2.17 12.99 2.25
C ALA A 87 1.55 14.39 2.29
N CYS A 88 1.48 15.01 3.47
CA CYS A 88 0.97 16.37 3.64
C CYS A 88 1.73 17.41 2.78
N TRP A 89 3.05 17.26 2.65
CA TRP A 89 3.84 18.11 1.75
C TRP A 89 3.39 17.97 0.28
N LEU A 90 3.15 16.74 -0.19
CA LEU A 90 2.68 16.48 -1.55
C LEU A 90 1.24 16.97 -1.81
N VAL A 91 0.35 16.91 -0.81
CA VAL A 91 -1.01 17.48 -0.89
C VAL A 91 -0.95 18.94 -1.34
N HIS A 92 -0.22 19.77 -0.59
CA HIS A 92 -0.17 21.22 -0.83
C HIS A 92 0.78 21.60 -1.97
N GLN A 93 2.01 21.08 -1.97
CA GLN A 93 3.03 21.52 -2.94
C GLN A 93 2.79 20.97 -4.35
N HIS A 94 2.07 19.85 -4.50
CA HIS A 94 1.69 19.32 -5.80
C HIS A 94 0.18 19.39 -6.05
N PHE A 95 -0.63 18.64 -5.30
CA PHE A 95 -1.97 18.24 -5.75
C PHE A 95 -3.06 19.32 -5.61
N GLU A 96 -2.95 20.22 -4.64
CA GLU A 96 -3.88 21.32 -4.38
C GLU A 96 -4.23 22.14 -5.63
N ARG A 97 -3.25 22.36 -6.52
CA ARG A 97 -3.40 23.12 -7.78
C ARG A 97 -4.47 22.58 -8.74
N PHE A 98 -4.86 21.32 -8.58
CA PHE A 98 -5.88 20.64 -9.39
C PHE A 98 -7.27 20.70 -8.75
N LEU A 99 -7.34 20.99 -7.44
CA LEU A 99 -8.55 20.88 -6.63
C LEU A 99 -9.25 22.22 -6.45
N ILE A 100 -8.52 23.30 -6.13
CA ILE A 100 -9.12 24.60 -5.81
C ILE A 100 -9.96 25.14 -6.99
N GLY A 101 -11.23 25.42 -6.73
CA GLY A 101 -12.20 25.90 -7.72
C GLY A 101 -12.80 24.81 -8.63
N ALA A 102 -12.37 23.55 -8.52
CA ALA A 102 -12.91 22.45 -9.30
C ALA A 102 -14.27 21.95 -8.76
N ASP A 103 -15.03 21.24 -9.59
CA ASP A 103 -16.23 20.54 -9.14
C ASP A 103 -15.82 19.19 -8.49
N PRO A 104 -16.17 18.92 -7.23
CA PRO A 104 -15.78 17.68 -6.54
C PRO A 104 -16.44 16.42 -7.14
N ARG A 105 -17.37 16.56 -8.10
CA ARG A 105 -17.93 15.44 -8.89
C ARG A 105 -17.01 14.97 -10.01
N ASP A 106 -16.05 15.78 -10.44
CA ASP A 106 -15.15 15.48 -11.56
C ASP A 106 -14.00 14.51 -11.18
N THR A 107 -14.29 13.52 -10.32
CA THR A 107 -13.28 12.64 -9.71
C THR A 107 -12.39 11.93 -10.73
N ASN A 108 -12.95 11.48 -11.85
CA ASN A 108 -12.18 10.89 -12.94
C ASN A 108 -11.18 11.88 -13.57
N HIS A 109 -11.51 13.18 -13.64
CA HIS A 109 -10.61 14.19 -14.17
C HIS A 109 -9.53 14.56 -13.14
N LEU A 110 -9.93 14.78 -11.88
CA LEU A 110 -9.02 15.08 -10.78
C LEU A 110 -8.01 13.95 -10.54
N PHE A 111 -8.47 12.68 -10.57
CA PHE A 111 -7.59 11.52 -10.49
C PHE A 111 -6.57 11.50 -11.64
N GLU A 112 -7.00 11.66 -12.90
CA GLU A 112 -6.06 11.64 -14.03
C GLU A 112 -5.09 12.83 -14.00
N GLN A 113 -5.53 14.02 -13.58
CA GLN A 113 -4.64 15.17 -13.39
C GLN A 113 -3.56 14.87 -12.34
N MET A 114 -3.94 14.39 -11.15
CA MET A 114 -3.01 14.06 -10.07
C MET A 114 -2.07 12.90 -10.43
N TYR A 115 -2.60 11.80 -10.97
CA TYR A 115 -1.81 10.61 -11.32
C TYR A 115 -0.83 10.88 -12.48
N ARG A 116 -1.26 11.64 -13.51
CA ARG A 116 -0.40 11.98 -14.64
C ARG A 116 0.57 13.12 -14.30
N GLY A 117 0.16 14.08 -13.47
CA GLY A 117 1.04 15.14 -12.95
C GLY A 117 2.18 14.60 -12.08
N SER A 118 1.90 13.56 -11.29
CA SER A 118 2.91 12.89 -10.45
C SER A 118 3.68 11.76 -11.14
N MET A 119 3.38 11.43 -12.40
CA MET A 119 3.91 10.25 -13.10
C MET A 119 5.44 10.17 -13.16
N PHE A 120 6.15 11.31 -13.07
CA PHE A 120 7.62 11.37 -13.10
C PHE A 120 8.29 10.98 -11.76
N TYR A 121 7.55 10.87 -10.66
CA TYR A 121 8.05 10.44 -9.35
C TYR A 121 7.14 9.44 -8.60
N GLY A 122 5.97 9.10 -9.15
CA GLY A 122 4.99 8.18 -8.57
C GLY A 122 4.75 6.93 -9.42
N ARG A 123 3.53 6.79 -9.97
CA ARG A 123 2.93 5.57 -10.57
C ARG A 123 2.62 4.44 -9.59
N LYS A 124 3.48 4.23 -8.58
CA LYS A 124 3.34 3.29 -7.44
C LYS A 124 3.75 3.98 -6.13
N GLY A 125 3.46 3.37 -4.99
CA GLY A 125 3.97 3.80 -3.68
C GLY A 125 3.39 5.11 -3.15
N LEU A 126 4.13 5.77 -2.24
CA LEU A 126 3.67 6.92 -1.44
C LEU A 126 2.89 7.99 -2.23
N PRO A 127 3.33 8.50 -3.41
CA PRO A 127 2.56 9.52 -4.13
C PRO A 127 1.15 9.07 -4.53
N VAL A 128 0.92 7.78 -4.74
CA VAL A 128 -0.39 7.21 -5.07
C VAL A 128 -1.27 7.05 -3.83
N ALA A 129 -0.68 6.78 -2.65
CA ALA A 129 -1.38 6.84 -1.37
C ALA A 129 -1.89 8.27 -1.07
N VAL A 130 -1.09 9.31 -1.37
CA VAL A 130 -1.56 10.71 -1.23
C VAL A 130 -2.78 10.98 -2.12
N ILE A 131 -2.75 10.54 -3.38
CA ILE A 131 -3.88 10.65 -4.31
C ILE A 131 -5.11 9.91 -3.78
N SER A 132 -4.90 8.73 -3.18
CA SER A 132 -5.98 7.90 -2.63
C SER A 132 -6.73 8.59 -1.50
N VAL A 133 -6.02 9.19 -0.54
CA VAL A 133 -6.65 9.90 0.59
C VAL A 133 -7.36 11.18 0.11
N ILE A 134 -6.81 11.89 -0.88
CA ILE A 134 -7.50 13.02 -1.53
C ILE A 134 -8.80 12.53 -2.20
N ASP A 135 -8.75 11.45 -2.98
CA ASP A 135 -9.93 10.88 -3.65
C ASP A 135 -11.01 10.41 -2.65
N LEU A 136 -10.60 9.75 -1.57
CA LEU A 136 -11.52 9.37 -0.48
C LEU A 136 -12.17 10.60 0.17
N ALA A 137 -11.43 11.69 0.40
CA ALA A 137 -12.00 12.94 0.91
C ALA A 137 -12.98 13.59 -0.10
N LEU A 138 -12.76 13.46 -1.42
CA LEU A 138 -13.70 13.89 -2.46
C LEU A 138 -15.00 13.06 -2.47
N TRP A 139 -14.91 11.74 -2.27
CA TRP A 139 -16.08 10.87 -2.16
C TRP A 139 -16.88 11.13 -0.89
N ASP A 140 -16.20 11.34 0.24
CA ASP A 140 -16.83 11.72 1.51
C ASP A 140 -17.56 13.08 1.40
N LEU A 141 -16.90 14.08 0.82
CA LEU A 141 -17.48 15.39 0.52
C LEU A 141 -18.74 15.27 -0.35
N GLN A 142 -18.65 14.48 -1.42
CA GLN A 142 -19.78 14.23 -2.31
C GLN A 142 -20.96 13.52 -1.62
N GLY A 143 -20.70 12.56 -0.74
CA GLY A 143 -21.74 11.91 0.07
C GLY A 143 -22.41 12.88 1.05
N LYS A 144 -21.62 13.73 1.70
CA LYS A 144 -22.12 14.79 2.60
C LYS A 144 -22.98 15.83 1.86
N ILE A 145 -22.54 16.36 0.71
CA ILE A 145 -23.32 17.31 -0.10
C ILE A 145 -24.65 16.68 -0.60
N ARG A 146 -24.65 15.38 -0.92
CA ARG A 146 -25.86 14.65 -1.33
C ARG A 146 -26.74 14.22 -0.15
N ASN A 147 -26.22 14.18 1.06
CA ASN A 147 -26.80 13.51 2.24
C ASN A 147 -27.06 12.01 1.98
N GLU A 148 -26.06 11.34 1.40
CA GLU A 148 -26.09 9.92 1.04
C GLU A 148 -24.78 9.21 1.47
N PRO A 149 -24.83 7.94 1.91
CA PRO A 149 -23.64 7.14 2.14
C PRO A 149 -22.96 6.78 0.81
N VAL A 150 -21.64 6.76 0.78
CA VAL A 150 -20.85 6.55 -0.46
C VAL A 150 -21.25 5.29 -1.23
N TYR A 151 -21.68 4.22 -0.55
CA TYR A 151 -22.10 2.98 -1.22
C TYR A 151 -23.30 3.17 -2.17
N LYS A 152 -24.22 4.13 -1.89
CA LYS A 152 -25.32 4.49 -2.80
C LYS A 152 -24.82 5.18 -4.07
N LEU A 153 -23.73 5.94 -3.97
CA LEU A 153 -23.17 6.73 -5.08
C LEU A 153 -22.40 5.87 -6.11
N ILE A 154 -22.05 4.63 -5.76
CA ILE A 154 -21.17 3.75 -6.55
C ILE A 154 -21.83 2.42 -6.99
N GLY A 155 -23.15 2.30 -6.82
CA GLY A 155 -23.93 1.16 -7.29
C GLY A 155 -25.14 0.77 -6.42
N GLY A 156 -25.22 1.27 -5.18
CA GLY A 156 -26.18 0.78 -4.18
C GLY A 156 -25.59 -0.36 -3.35
N ALA A 157 -26.44 -1.17 -2.72
CA ALA A 157 -26.01 -2.37 -2.01
C ALA A 157 -26.33 -3.62 -2.84
N THR A 158 -25.37 -4.53 -2.96
CA THR A 158 -25.52 -5.82 -3.66
C THR A 158 -25.82 -6.98 -2.71
N ARG A 159 -25.78 -6.73 -1.40
CA ARG A 159 -26.11 -7.63 -0.28
C ARG A 159 -26.56 -6.78 0.91
N ASP A 160 -27.34 -7.34 1.83
CA ASP A 160 -27.78 -6.63 3.05
C ASP A 160 -26.81 -6.78 4.22
N LYS A 161 -26.02 -7.85 4.21
CA LYS A 161 -25.01 -8.20 5.22
C LYS A 161 -23.64 -8.33 4.56
N LEU A 162 -22.63 -7.78 5.20
CA LEU A 162 -21.21 -7.90 4.85
C LEU A 162 -20.53 -8.85 5.84
N ASP A 163 -20.14 -10.03 5.39
CA ASP A 163 -19.42 -11.03 6.20
C ASP A 163 -17.90 -10.81 6.16
N PHE A 164 -17.23 -11.01 7.30
CA PHE A 164 -15.79 -10.75 7.46
C PHE A 164 -14.99 -12.00 7.82
N TYR A 165 -13.75 -12.07 7.34
CA TYR A 165 -12.69 -12.87 7.98
C TYR A 165 -11.79 -11.95 8.83
N CYS A 166 -11.14 -12.52 9.84
CA CYS A 166 -10.26 -11.77 10.74
C CYS A 166 -8.79 -12.12 10.51
N THR A 167 -7.93 -11.10 10.45
CA THR A 167 -6.48 -11.25 10.24
C THR A 167 -5.76 -11.01 11.56
N GLY A 168 -5.10 -12.04 12.11
CA GLY A 168 -4.39 -11.96 13.38
C GLY A 168 -3.87 -13.31 13.91
N PRO A 169 -3.14 -13.30 15.05
CA PRO A 169 -2.46 -14.47 15.62
C PRO A 169 -3.39 -15.47 16.33
N GLU A 170 -4.69 -15.20 16.39
CA GLU A 170 -5.63 -15.88 17.30
C GLU A 170 -6.92 -16.34 16.57
N PRO A 171 -6.82 -17.23 15.56
CA PRO A 171 -7.96 -17.62 14.72
C PRO A 171 -9.07 -18.38 15.47
N SER A 172 -8.77 -18.95 16.65
CA SER A 172 -9.80 -19.47 17.57
C SER A 172 -10.67 -18.38 18.19
N HIS A 173 -10.09 -17.19 18.45
CA HIS A 173 -10.85 -16.03 18.93
C HIS A 173 -11.66 -15.40 17.79
N ALA A 174 -11.09 -15.32 16.58
CA ALA A 174 -11.84 -14.96 15.37
C ALA A 174 -13.09 -15.85 15.17
N LYS A 175 -12.93 -17.18 15.26
CA LYS A 175 -14.03 -18.14 15.18
C LYS A 175 -15.08 -17.93 16.28
N ALA A 176 -14.64 -17.62 17.50
CA ALA A 176 -15.54 -17.38 18.64
C ALA A 176 -16.32 -16.05 18.52
N MET A 177 -15.75 -15.05 17.84
CA MET A 177 -16.39 -13.75 17.54
C MET A 177 -17.27 -13.78 16.28
N GLY A 178 -17.47 -14.94 15.64
CA GLY A 178 -18.38 -15.10 14.50
C GLY A 178 -17.79 -14.84 13.11
N PHE A 179 -16.52 -14.43 13.00
CA PHE A 179 -15.84 -14.27 11.70
C PHE A 179 -15.80 -15.61 10.94
N TRP A 180 -16.03 -15.58 9.63
CA TRP A 180 -16.18 -16.81 8.84
C TRP A 180 -14.86 -17.58 8.62
N GLY A 181 -13.71 -16.93 8.84
CA GLY A 181 -12.37 -17.49 8.69
C GLY A 181 -11.30 -16.66 9.41
N GLY A 182 -10.07 -17.19 9.49
CA GLY A 182 -8.93 -16.53 10.11
C GLY A 182 -7.67 -16.54 9.24
N LYS A 183 -7.09 -15.36 8.94
CA LYS A 183 -5.77 -15.23 8.30
C LYS A 183 -4.68 -15.07 9.36
N VAL A 184 -3.66 -15.91 9.34
CA VAL A 184 -2.53 -15.87 10.29
C VAL A 184 -1.24 -15.44 9.60
N PRO A 185 -0.38 -14.61 10.23
CA PRO A 185 0.92 -14.24 9.66
C PRO A 185 1.92 -15.40 9.74
N LEU A 186 2.65 -15.63 8.65
CA LEU A 186 3.70 -16.64 8.57
C LEU A 186 4.94 -16.18 9.36
N PRO A 187 5.47 -16.96 10.32
CA PRO A 187 6.46 -16.44 11.26
C PRO A 187 7.94 -16.54 10.85
N PHE A 188 8.31 -17.40 9.89
CA PHE A 188 9.73 -17.65 9.53
C PHE A 188 9.99 -17.54 8.02
N CYS A 189 11.14 -16.97 7.66
CA CYS A 189 11.49 -16.61 6.29
C CYS A 189 12.35 -17.67 5.54
N PRO A 190 12.58 -17.53 4.22
CA PRO A 190 13.36 -18.50 3.45
C PRO A 190 14.80 -18.67 3.92
N GLU A 191 15.46 -17.61 4.39
CA GLU A 191 16.82 -17.66 4.96
C GLU A 191 16.92 -18.46 6.28
N GLU A 192 15.79 -18.83 6.91
CA GLU A 192 15.78 -19.79 8.02
C GLU A 192 15.69 -21.26 7.53
N GLY A 193 15.65 -21.46 6.21
CA GLY A 193 15.77 -22.74 5.52
C GLY A 193 14.71 -23.77 5.90
N HIS A 194 15.03 -25.05 5.72
CA HIS A 194 14.14 -26.15 6.10
C HIS A 194 13.86 -26.19 7.61
N ALA A 195 14.65 -25.52 8.46
CA ALA A 195 14.36 -25.36 9.88
C ALA A 195 13.21 -24.38 10.10
N GLY A 196 13.26 -23.19 9.48
CA GLY A 196 12.14 -22.24 9.42
C GLY A 196 10.88 -22.87 8.81
N LEU A 197 11.03 -23.60 7.69
CA LEU A 197 9.91 -24.27 7.03
C LEU A 197 9.23 -25.29 7.96
N ARG A 198 9.99 -26.15 8.67
CA ARG A 198 9.40 -27.08 9.64
C ARG A 198 8.72 -26.37 10.82
N LYS A 199 9.22 -25.20 11.26
CA LYS A 199 8.53 -24.37 12.26
C LYS A 199 7.21 -23.79 11.70
N ASN A 200 7.22 -23.25 10.47
CA ASN A 200 6.03 -22.75 9.77
C ASN A 200 4.94 -23.83 9.65
N VAL A 201 5.29 -25.02 9.17
CA VAL A 201 4.39 -26.18 9.08
C VAL A 201 3.82 -26.57 10.45
N LYS A 202 4.64 -26.54 11.52
CA LYS A 202 4.17 -26.82 12.90
C LYS A 202 3.22 -25.73 13.44
N PHE A 203 3.52 -24.47 13.16
CA PHE A 203 2.72 -23.30 13.54
C PHE A 203 1.32 -23.36 12.91
N LEU A 204 1.25 -23.58 11.60
CA LEU A 204 -0.01 -23.73 10.87
C LEU A 204 -0.80 -24.96 11.34
N ARG A 205 -0.13 -26.09 11.61
CA ARG A 205 -0.81 -27.29 12.13
C ARG A 205 -1.44 -27.05 13.50
N LYS A 206 -0.76 -26.35 14.41
CA LYS A 206 -1.33 -25.96 15.73
C LYS A 206 -2.64 -25.18 15.57
N TYR A 207 -2.72 -24.25 14.61
CA TYR A 207 -3.97 -23.51 14.38
C TYR A 207 -5.07 -24.37 13.77
N ARG A 208 -4.77 -25.20 12.76
CA ARG A 208 -5.72 -26.17 12.20
C ARG A 208 -6.28 -27.10 13.29
N GLU A 209 -5.43 -27.58 14.19
CA GLU A 209 -5.83 -28.35 15.38
C GLU A 209 -6.73 -27.53 16.33
N SER A 210 -6.44 -26.25 16.57
CA SER A 210 -7.22 -25.41 17.51
C SER A 210 -8.57 -24.90 16.97
N VAL A 211 -8.75 -24.82 15.65
CA VAL A 211 -10.04 -24.38 15.04
C VAL A 211 -10.90 -25.53 14.50
N GLY A 212 -10.36 -26.75 14.42
CA GLY A 212 -11.00 -27.91 13.79
C GLY A 212 -10.81 -27.94 12.26
N PRO A 213 -11.27 -29.00 11.57
CA PRO A 213 -11.00 -29.20 10.14
C PRO A 213 -11.67 -28.15 9.24
N ASP A 214 -12.92 -27.78 9.54
CA ASP A 214 -13.77 -27.04 8.60
C ASP A 214 -13.56 -25.52 8.60
N PHE A 215 -12.99 -24.95 9.67
CA PHE A 215 -12.83 -23.50 9.77
C PHE A 215 -11.76 -23.00 8.78
N PRO A 216 -12.05 -22.05 7.89
CA PRO A 216 -11.07 -21.51 6.95
C PRO A 216 -9.88 -20.86 7.66
N ILE A 217 -8.68 -21.36 7.34
CA ILE A 217 -7.41 -20.76 7.72
C ILE A 217 -6.71 -20.28 6.45
N MET A 218 -6.28 -19.02 6.47
CA MET A 218 -5.51 -18.36 5.41
C MET A 218 -4.13 -18.00 5.95
N VAL A 219 -3.13 -17.87 5.08
CA VAL A 219 -1.73 -17.62 5.51
C VAL A 219 -1.17 -16.40 4.82
N ASP A 220 -0.91 -15.36 5.61
CA ASP A 220 -0.27 -14.12 5.17
C ASP A 220 1.25 -14.31 5.15
N CYS A 221 1.90 -13.95 4.04
CA CYS A 221 3.34 -14.09 3.87
C CYS A 221 4.08 -12.74 3.74
N TYR A 222 3.38 -11.59 3.81
CA TYR A 222 3.91 -10.22 3.72
C TYR A 222 5.15 -10.07 2.83
N MET A 223 4.98 -10.33 1.52
CA MET A 223 5.96 -10.25 0.43
C MET A 223 7.32 -10.94 0.67
N SER A 224 7.40 -11.90 1.59
CA SER A 224 8.68 -12.35 2.17
C SER A 224 9.31 -13.61 1.57
N LEU A 225 8.61 -14.33 0.68
CA LEU A 225 9.07 -15.62 0.16
C LEU A 225 9.60 -15.52 -1.28
N ASN A 226 10.00 -16.67 -1.81
CA ASN A 226 10.37 -16.86 -3.21
C ASN A 226 9.66 -18.10 -3.75
N VAL A 227 9.53 -18.18 -5.08
CA VAL A 227 8.81 -19.24 -5.80
C VAL A 227 9.16 -20.65 -5.29
N SER A 228 10.44 -20.98 -5.12
CA SER A 228 10.88 -22.29 -4.64
C SER A 228 10.44 -22.59 -3.22
N TYR A 229 10.60 -21.64 -2.29
CA TYR A 229 10.22 -21.84 -0.88
C TYR A 229 8.70 -21.91 -0.72
N THR A 230 7.93 -21.09 -1.45
CA THR A 230 6.47 -21.19 -1.48
C THR A 230 6.02 -22.55 -1.98
N ILE A 231 6.63 -23.09 -3.04
CA ILE A 231 6.28 -24.42 -3.57
C ILE A 231 6.59 -25.54 -2.55
N GLU A 232 7.71 -25.50 -1.83
CA GLU A 232 8.03 -26.47 -0.77
C GLU A 232 7.09 -26.35 0.43
N LEU A 233 6.83 -25.12 0.90
CA LEU A 233 5.98 -24.84 2.06
C LEU A 233 4.52 -25.23 1.81
N VAL A 234 3.94 -24.86 0.66
CA VAL A 234 2.57 -25.24 0.27
C VAL A 234 2.47 -26.77 0.22
N LYS A 235 3.47 -27.46 -0.38
CA LYS A 235 3.51 -28.93 -0.45
C LYS A 235 3.54 -29.57 0.94
N ALA A 236 4.27 -28.99 1.88
CA ALA A 236 4.41 -29.47 3.25
C ALA A 236 3.20 -29.17 4.17
N CYS A 237 2.19 -28.44 3.66
CA CYS A 237 0.98 -28.04 4.37
C CYS A 237 -0.32 -28.49 3.66
N LEU A 238 -0.25 -29.37 2.66
CA LEU A 238 -1.44 -29.85 1.93
C LEU A 238 -2.43 -30.61 2.85
N ASP A 239 -1.93 -31.23 3.92
CA ASP A 239 -2.74 -31.89 4.96
C ASP A 239 -3.50 -30.91 5.87
N LEU A 240 -3.14 -29.62 5.84
CA LEU A 240 -3.74 -28.59 6.70
C LEU A 240 -4.94 -27.89 6.06
N ASN A 241 -5.26 -28.18 4.79
CA ASN A 241 -6.35 -27.56 4.04
C ASN A 241 -6.39 -26.02 4.22
N ILE A 242 -5.27 -25.36 3.90
CA ILE A 242 -5.18 -23.90 3.86
C ILE A 242 -6.07 -23.36 2.73
N ASN A 243 -6.90 -22.36 3.02
CA ASN A 243 -7.89 -21.82 2.10
C ASN A 243 -7.25 -21.03 0.95
N TRP A 244 -6.31 -20.13 1.29
CA TRP A 244 -5.41 -19.45 0.35
C TRP A 244 -4.09 -19.05 1.01
N TRP A 245 -3.08 -18.78 0.18
CA TRP A 245 -1.79 -18.22 0.58
C TRP A 245 -1.63 -16.81 -0.01
N GLU A 246 -1.31 -15.85 0.84
CA GLU A 246 -1.40 -14.43 0.54
C GLU A 246 -0.02 -13.76 0.53
N GLU A 247 0.18 -12.87 -0.45
CA GLU A 247 1.41 -12.11 -0.73
C GLU A 247 2.70 -12.93 -0.53
N CYS A 248 2.74 -14.10 -1.15
CA CYS A 248 3.88 -15.01 -1.07
C CYS A 248 5.17 -14.38 -1.63
N LEU A 249 5.07 -13.61 -2.71
CA LEU A 249 6.20 -13.05 -3.44
C LEU A 249 6.26 -11.53 -3.25
N SER A 250 7.43 -10.95 -3.55
CA SER A 250 7.54 -9.51 -3.77
C SER A 250 6.55 -9.05 -4.86
N PRO A 251 5.91 -7.87 -4.73
CA PRO A 251 5.02 -7.33 -5.76
C PRO A 251 5.68 -7.23 -7.15
N ASP A 252 7.00 -7.01 -7.19
CA ASP A 252 7.80 -6.97 -8.42
C ASP A 252 7.92 -8.33 -9.14
N ASP A 253 7.67 -9.47 -8.46
CA ASP A 253 7.68 -10.84 -9.02
C ASP A 253 6.27 -11.44 -9.11
N THR A 254 5.29 -10.65 -9.53
CA THR A 254 3.92 -11.16 -9.81
C THR A 254 3.93 -12.24 -10.91
N ASP A 255 4.84 -12.15 -11.89
CA ASP A 255 4.99 -13.19 -12.93
C ASP A 255 5.40 -14.55 -12.34
N GLY A 256 6.07 -14.58 -11.19
CA GLY A 256 6.41 -15.79 -10.41
C GLY A 256 5.19 -16.62 -9.97
N PHE A 257 3.99 -16.04 -9.85
CA PHE A 257 2.77 -16.80 -9.54
C PHE A 257 2.40 -17.81 -10.64
N ALA A 258 2.79 -17.59 -11.90
CA ALA A 258 2.62 -18.60 -12.96
C ALA A 258 3.45 -19.86 -12.72
N LEU A 259 4.62 -19.72 -12.08
CA LEU A 259 5.48 -20.85 -11.68
C LEU A 259 4.89 -21.59 -10.47
N ILE A 260 4.30 -20.85 -9.52
CA ILE A 260 3.62 -21.42 -8.35
C ILE A 260 2.35 -22.18 -8.77
N LYS A 261 1.47 -21.57 -9.59
CA LYS A 261 0.26 -22.23 -10.13
C LYS A 261 0.58 -23.45 -11.00
N ARG A 262 1.73 -23.50 -11.67
CA ARG A 262 2.20 -24.72 -12.37
C ARG A 262 2.54 -25.87 -11.42
N ALA A 263 2.96 -25.59 -10.19
CA ALA A 263 3.26 -26.60 -9.17
C ALA A 263 2.05 -26.99 -8.32
N HIS A 264 1.17 -26.02 -8.02
CA HIS A 264 0.00 -26.18 -7.15
C HIS A 264 -1.27 -25.56 -7.79
N PRO A 265 -1.73 -26.04 -8.95
CA PRO A 265 -2.87 -25.44 -9.67
C PRO A 265 -4.18 -25.46 -8.88
N GLN A 266 -4.33 -26.42 -7.95
CA GLN A 266 -5.49 -26.60 -7.08
C GLN A 266 -5.49 -25.73 -5.81
N VAL A 267 -4.40 -24.98 -5.55
CA VAL A 267 -4.27 -24.12 -4.36
C VAL A 267 -4.52 -22.67 -4.74
N LYS A 268 -5.19 -21.91 -3.85
CA LYS A 268 -5.46 -20.48 -4.07
C LYS A 268 -4.28 -19.63 -3.64
N PHE A 269 -3.97 -18.63 -4.45
CA PHE A 269 -2.93 -17.62 -4.22
C PHE A 269 -3.51 -16.22 -4.44
N THR A 270 -3.13 -15.29 -3.57
CA THR A 270 -3.70 -13.94 -3.54
C THR A 270 -2.60 -12.91 -3.24
N THR A 271 -2.79 -11.67 -3.69
CA THR A 271 -1.89 -10.53 -3.44
C THR A 271 -2.57 -9.24 -3.90
N GLY A 272 -1.99 -8.09 -3.58
CA GLY A 272 -2.38 -6.81 -4.18
C GLY A 272 -2.27 -5.60 -3.26
N GLU A 273 -2.02 -5.76 -1.96
CA GLU A 273 -2.03 -4.63 -1.02
C GLU A 273 -0.94 -3.61 -1.42
N HIS A 274 0.28 -4.08 -1.72
CA HIS A 274 1.39 -3.26 -2.24
C HIS A 274 1.36 -3.07 -3.78
N GLU A 275 0.18 -3.10 -4.43
CA GLU A 275 0.04 -2.77 -5.86
C GLU A 275 -0.91 -1.58 -6.10
N TYR A 276 -0.65 -0.84 -7.19
CA TYR A 276 -1.13 0.51 -7.43
C TYR A 276 -1.62 0.68 -8.88
N SER A 277 -2.70 1.43 -9.02
CA SER A 277 -3.40 1.78 -10.27
C SER A 277 -3.94 0.61 -11.11
N ARG A 278 -4.89 0.90 -11.99
CA ARG A 278 -5.41 -0.07 -12.98
C ARG A 278 -4.34 -0.66 -13.89
N TYR A 279 -3.20 0.01 -14.06
CA TYR A 279 -2.07 -0.50 -14.85
C TYR A 279 -1.30 -1.60 -14.11
N GLY A 280 -1.22 -1.52 -12.78
CA GLY A 280 -0.67 -2.57 -11.92
C GLY A 280 -1.60 -3.78 -11.85
N PHE A 281 -2.83 -3.60 -11.37
CA PHE A 281 -3.79 -4.72 -11.22
C PHE A 281 -4.11 -5.47 -12.52
N ARG A 282 -4.00 -4.81 -13.69
CA ARG A 282 -4.07 -5.50 -14.98
C ARG A 282 -3.07 -6.67 -15.06
N LYS A 283 -1.86 -6.53 -14.53
CA LYS A 283 -0.83 -7.59 -14.51
C LYS A 283 -1.21 -8.77 -13.61
N LEU A 284 -1.96 -8.53 -12.54
CA LEU A 284 -2.45 -9.56 -11.62
C LEU A 284 -3.65 -10.33 -12.22
N ILE A 285 -4.46 -9.65 -13.03
CA ILE A 285 -5.61 -10.22 -13.75
C ILE A 285 -5.15 -11.02 -14.99
N GLU A 286 -4.11 -10.56 -15.70
CA GLU A 286 -3.54 -11.25 -16.86
C GLU A 286 -3.13 -12.70 -16.52
N GLY A 287 -3.66 -13.66 -17.28
CA GLY A 287 -3.39 -15.09 -17.09
C GLY A 287 -4.15 -15.76 -15.94
N ARG A 288 -4.89 -15.01 -15.10
CA ARG A 288 -5.72 -15.53 -13.99
C ARG A 288 -4.96 -16.44 -13.01
N ASN A 289 -3.67 -16.13 -12.75
CA ASN A 289 -2.83 -16.91 -11.82
C ASN A 289 -3.11 -16.61 -10.33
N LEU A 290 -3.93 -15.60 -10.04
CA LEU A 290 -4.34 -15.18 -8.71
C LEU A 290 -5.85 -15.34 -8.58
N ASP A 291 -6.28 -15.93 -7.47
CA ASP A 291 -7.68 -16.31 -7.22
C ASP A 291 -8.49 -15.18 -6.57
N ILE A 292 -7.81 -14.20 -5.97
CA ILE A 292 -8.36 -12.95 -5.42
C ILE A 292 -7.28 -11.86 -5.59
N ILE A 293 -7.68 -10.64 -5.93
CA ILE A 293 -6.79 -9.45 -5.84
C ILE A 293 -7.20 -8.55 -4.67
N GLN A 294 -6.21 -8.00 -3.96
CA GLN A 294 -6.41 -7.42 -2.62
C GLN A 294 -5.85 -5.98 -2.47
N PRO A 295 -6.31 -5.01 -3.27
CA PRO A 295 -5.87 -3.62 -3.15
C PRO A 295 -6.21 -3.00 -1.78
N ASP A 296 -5.31 -2.20 -1.22
CA ASP A 296 -5.69 -1.24 -0.18
C ASP A 296 -6.27 0.04 -0.83
N ILE A 297 -7.46 0.47 -0.40
CA ILE A 297 -8.16 1.62 -1.03
C ILE A 297 -7.50 2.97 -0.71
N MET A 298 -6.78 3.07 0.41
CA MET A 298 -6.00 4.25 0.81
C MET A 298 -4.62 4.28 0.13
N TRP A 299 -4.21 3.22 -0.58
CA TRP A 299 -2.89 3.13 -1.21
C TRP A 299 -2.96 3.09 -2.74
N LEU A 300 -3.86 2.32 -3.36
CA LEU A 300 -3.77 2.00 -4.80
C LEU A 300 -4.02 3.17 -5.77
N GLY A 301 -4.70 4.22 -5.32
CA GLY A 301 -5.26 5.29 -6.15
C GLY A 301 -6.67 5.76 -5.76
N GLY A 302 -7.21 5.31 -4.62
CA GLY A 302 -8.53 5.73 -4.14
C GLY A 302 -9.70 4.94 -4.76
N LEU A 303 -10.91 5.26 -4.30
CA LEU A 303 -12.15 4.62 -4.74
C LEU A 303 -12.41 4.83 -6.25
N THR A 304 -12.08 6.00 -6.79
CA THR A 304 -12.21 6.31 -8.22
C THR A 304 -11.39 5.38 -9.11
N GLU A 305 -10.23 4.91 -8.65
CA GLU A 305 -9.39 3.95 -9.38
C GLU A 305 -9.75 2.50 -9.02
N LEU A 306 -10.13 2.22 -7.77
CA LEU A 306 -10.60 0.90 -7.33
C LEU A 306 -11.83 0.45 -8.12
N LEU A 307 -12.78 1.33 -8.44
CA LEU A 307 -13.92 1.00 -9.29
C LEU A 307 -13.50 0.54 -10.70
N LYS A 308 -12.38 1.06 -11.23
CA LYS A 308 -11.83 0.64 -12.54
C LYS A 308 -11.09 -0.69 -12.45
N VAL A 309 -10.38 -0.93 -11.35
CA VAL A 309 -9.77 -2.24 -11.03
C VAL A 309 -10.84 -3.31 -10.87
N SER A 310 -11.90 -2.99 -10.13
CA SER A 310 -13.07 -3.84 -9.88
C SER A 310 -13.76 -4.27 -11.17
N ALA A 311 -14.10 -3.30 -12.03
CA ALA A 311 -14.70 -3.58 -13.34
C ALA A 311 -13.80 -4.43 -14.25
N MET A 312 -12.47 -4.27 -14.16
CA MET A 312 -11.53 -5.10 -14.93
C MET A 312 -11.46 -6.53 -14.39
N ALA A 313 -11.46 -6.72 -13.07
CA ALA A 313 -11.46 -8.05 -12.44
C ALA A 313 -12.79 -8.79 -12.65
N ALA A 314 -13.92 -8.08 -12.58
CA ALA A 314 -15.26 -8.60 -12.83
C ALA A 314 -15.41 -9.19 -14.24
N ALA A 315 -14.74 -8.60 -15.25
CA ALA A 315 -14.73 -9.13 -16.62
C ALA A 315 -13.98 -10.48 -16.78
N TYR A 316 -13.32 -10.97 -15.71
CA TYR A 316 -12.65 -12.27 -15.64
C TYR A 316 -13.15 -13.11 -14.44
N ASP A 317 -14.31 -12.78 -13.87
CA ASP A 317 -14.87 -13.41 -12.66
C ASP A 317 -13.91 -13.43 -11.45
N ILE A 318 -12.90 -12.55 -11.41
CA ILE A 318 -11.93 -12.49 -10.32
C ILE A 318 -12.52 -11.66 -9.16
N PRO A 319 -12.58 -12.23 -7.93
CA PRO A 319 -12.96 -11.49 -6.75
C PRO A 319 -11.96 -10.37 -6.40
N VAL A 320 -12.50 -9.24 -5.92
CA VAL A 320 -11.70 -8.18 -5.29
C VAL A 320 -12.09 -8.13 -3.82
N VAL A 321 -11.12 -8.37 -2.93
CA VAL A 321 -11.32 -8.28 -1.48
C VAL A 321 -10.24 -7.34 -0.95
N PRO A 322 -10.56 -6.05 -0.73
CA PRO A 322 -9.58 -5.08 -0.29
C PRO A 322 -8.91 -5.49 1.02
N HIS A 323 -7.63 -5.13 1.14
CA HIS A 323 -6.96 -5.05 2.45
C HIS A 323 -7.79 -4.19 3.41
N ALA A 324 -7.66 -4.39 4.73
CA ALA A 324 -8.57 -3.91 5.77
C ALA A 324 -8.65 -2.37 5.96
N SER A 325 -9.14 -1.61 4.97
CA SER A 325 -9.20 -0.14 5.00
C SER A 325 -10.48 0.44 5.62
N GLY A 326 -11.02 -0.19 6.68
CA GLY A 326 -12.18 0.32 7.43
C GLY A 326 -13.40 0.66 6.55
N PRO A 327 -14.25 1.63 6.95
CA PRO A 327 -15.42 2.05 6.17
C PRO A 327 -15.17 2.42 4.70
N TYR A 328 -13.95 2.86 4.33
CA TYR A 328 -13.58 3.08 2.93
C TYR A 328 -13.72 1.78 2.10
N SER A 329 -13.21 0.67 2.65
CA SER A 329 -13.38 -0.68 2.07
C SER A 329 -14.82 -1.19 2.20
N TYR A 330 -15.50 -0.95 3.33
CA TYR A 330 -16.84 -1.50 3.59
C TYR A 330 -17.89 -0.95 2.60
N HIS A 331 -17.87 0.37 2.35
CA HIS A 331 -18.78 1.01 1.39
C HIS A 331 -18.53 0.49 -0.04
N TYR A 332 -17.26 0.27 -0.41
CA TYR A 332 -16.90 -0.35 -1.69
C TYR A 332 -17.41 -1.81 -1.77
N VAL A 333 -17.04 -2.70 -0.84
CA VAL A 333 -17.37 -4.13 -0.93
C VAL A 333 -18.87 -4.36 -0.94
N LEU A 334 -19.64 -3.63 -0.12
CA LEU A 334 -21.11 -3.69 -0.10
C LEU A 334 -21.76 -3.43 -1.48
N SER A 335 -21.11 -2.60 -2.30
CA SER A 335 -21.66 -2.11 -3.57
C SER A 335 -21.32 -2.95 -4.81
N GLN A 336 -20.28 -3.79 -4.76
CA GLN A 336 -19.79 -4.51 -5.94
C GLN A 336 -20.13 -6.01 -5.89
N THR A 337 -20.43 -6.60 -7.06
CA THR A 337 -20.90 -7.99 -7.17
C THR A 337 -19.78 -9.01 -7.02
N ASN A 338 -18.56 -8.71 -7.47
CA ASN A 338 -17.37 -9.57 -7.33
C ASN A 338 -16.59 -9.33 -6.03
N CYS A 339 -17.21 -8.75 -4.99
CA CYS A 339 -16.59 -8.53 -3.68
C CYS A 339 -17.37 -9.33 -2.62
N PRO A 340 -17.04 -10.63 -2.42
CA PRO A 340 -17.92 -11.57 -1.71
C PRO A 340 -17.93 -11.41 -0.18
N PHE A 341 -16.83 -10.94 0.39
CA PHE A 341 -16.59 -10.75 1.83
C PHE A 341 -15.53 -9.64 2.03
N GLN A 342 -15.29 -9.23 3.27
CA GLN A 342 -14.30 -8.22 3.63
C GLN A 342 -13.25 -8.77 4.61
N GLU A 343 -12.07 -8.17 4.62
CA GLU A 343 -11.05 -8.36 5.66
C GLU A 343 -11.29 -7.44 6.86
N TYR A 344 -11.11 -7.96 8.07
CA TYR A 344 -10.91 -7.16 9.28
C TYR A 344 -9.54 -7.48 9.90
N LEU A 345 -8.69 -6.46 10.07
CA LEU A 345 -7.38 -6.61 10.71
C LEU A 345 -7.52 -6.49 12.24
N ALA A 346 -7.08 -7.52 12.97
CA ALA A 346 -7.20 -7.57 14.43
C ALA A 346 -6.25 -6.56 15.09
N ASN A 347 -6.78 -5.41 15.45
CA ASN A 347 -6.09 -4.27 16.06
C ASN A 347 -6.14 -4.24 17.60
N SER A 348 -6.59 -5.31 18.26
CA SER A 348 -6.20 -5.53 19.66
C SER A 348 -4.73 -5.98 19.71
N PRO A 349 -3.92 -5.53 20.70
CA PRO A 349 -2.50 -5.88 20.78
C PRO A 349 -2.20 -7.37 20.73
N ASP A 350 -3.13 -8.21 21.20
CA ASP A 350 -3.04 -9.67 21.25
C ASP A 350 -3.86 -10.41 20.19
N GLY A 351 -4.62 -9.71 19.34
CA GLY A 351 -5.45 -10.27 18.28
C GLY A 351 -6.76 -10.94 18.72
N LYS A 352 -7.21 -10.74 19.97
CA LYS A 352 -8.38 -11.43 20.55
C LYS A 352 -9.67 -10.61 20.63
N SER A 353 -9.64 -9.33 20.26
CA SER A 353 -10.84 -8.49 20.22
C SER A 353 -10.87 -7.53 19.03
N VAL A 354 -12.04 -6.94 18.79
CA VAL A 354 -12.35 -6.00 17.72
C VAL A 354 -12.36 -4.57 18.31
N LEU A 355 -11.61 -3.65 17.71
CA LEU A 355 -11.49 -2.22 18.08
C LEU A 355 -11.60 -1.36 16.80
N PRO A 356 -11.75 -0.02 16.85
CA PRO A 356 -11.84 0.80 15.63
C PRO A 356 -10.53 0.73 14.82
N VAL A 357 -10.59 0.44 13.52
CA VAL A 357 -9.43 0.27 12.61
C VAL A 357 -8.56 1.53 12.62
N PHE A 358 -9.19 2.71 12.66
CA PHE A 358 -8.49 3.99 12.73
C PHE A 358 -8.31 4.51 14.17
N GLY A 359 -8.48 3.63 15.16
CA GLY A 359 -8.28 3.91 16.57
C GLY A 359 -9.19 5.01 17.10
N ASN A 360 -8.63 5.96 17.85
CA ASN A 360 -9.40 7.06 18.44
C ASN A 360 -9.63 8.27 17.49
N LEU A 361 -9.29 8.16 16.19
CA LEU A 361 -9.47 9.25 15.24
C LEU A 361 -10.96 9.59 15.01
N PHE A 362 -11.84 8.58 15.05
CA PHE A 362 -13.28 8.72 14.87
C PHE A 362 -14.04 8.23 16.11
N ILE A 363 -15.24 8.75 16.33
CA ILE A 363 -16.08 8.38 17.50
C ILE A 363 -17.13 7.30 17.22
N ASP A 364 -17.32 6.94 15.94
CA ASP A 364 -18.52 6.25 15.46
C ASP A 364 -18.24 5.29 14.29
N GLU A 365 -17.01 4.75 14.22
CA GLU A 365 -16.60 3.72 13.26
C GLU A 365 -17.38 2.40 13.48
N PRO A 366 -18.05 1.85 12.44
CA PRO A 366 -18.75 0.58 12.56
C PRO A 366 -17.78 -0.61 12.62
N MET A 367 -17.92 -1.44 13.65
CA MET A 367 -17.05 -2.59 13.93
C MET A 367 -17.79 -3.93 13.77
N PRO A 368 -17.21 -4.96 13.12
CA PRO A 368 -17.81 -6.28 12.96
C PRO A 368 -17.67 -7.12 14.24
N LEU A 369 -18.32 -6.68 15.33
CA LEU A 369 -18.24 -7.32 16.66
C LEU A 369 -18.75 -8.78 16.68
N GLU A 370 -19.63 -9.13 15.74
CA GLU A 370 -20.18 -10.48 15.54
C GLU A 370 -19.66 -11.14 14.23
N GLY A 371 -18.55 -10.63 13.66
CA GLY A 371 -17.98 -11.12 12.40
C GLY A 371 -18.69 -10.66 11.13
N TYR A 372 -19.71 -9.81 11.25
CA TYR A 372 -20.43 -9.20 10.13
C TYR A 372 -20.80 -7.72 10.42
N LEU A 373 -21.18 -6.99 9.37
CA LEU A 373 -21.91 -5.72 9.45
C LEU A 373 -23.21 -5.81 8.63
N MET A 374 -24.26 -5.16 9.09
CA MET A 374 -25.48 -4.88 8.31
C MET A 374 -25.35 -3.55 7.58
N LYS A 375 -25.93 -3.42 6.37
CA LYS A 375 -25.85 -2.19 5.55
C LYS A 375 -26.34 -0.94 6.30
N GLU A 376 -27.31 -1.09 7.21
CA GLU A 376 -27.87 0.00 8.01
C GLU A 376 -26.82 0.64 8.93
N GLN A 377 -25.76 -0.07 9.30
CA GLN A 377 -24.63 0.48 10.06
C GLN A 377 -23.76 1.43 9.22
N LEU A 378 -23.95 1.45 7.89
CA LEU A 378 -23.30 2.34 6.93
C LEU A 378 -24.22 3.45 6.40
N ASP A 379 -25.48 3.55 6.86
CA ASP A 379 -26.46 4.54 6.39
C ASP A 379 -26.26 5.93 7.04
N LYS A 380 -25.09 6.53 6.80
CA LYS A 380 -24.71 7.90 7.18
C LYS A 380 -24.09 8.65 5.98
N PRO A 381 -24.22 9.97 5.86
CA PRO A 381 -23.60 10.72 4.76
C PRO A 381 -22.08 10.52 4.64
N GLY A 382 -21.57 10.40 3.41
CA GLY A 382 -20.14 10.20 3.16
C GLY A 382 -19.70 8.76 3.48
N PHE A 383 -18.55 8.60 4.13
CA PHE A 383 -18.13 7.31 4.71
C PHE A 383 -18.65 7.09 6.14
N GLY A 384 -19.52 7.98 6.65
CA GLY A 384 -20.16 7.81 7.96
C GLY A 384 -19.21 7.90 9.15
N LEU A 385 -18.05 8.55 8.96
CA LEU A 385 -17.00 8.73 9.96
C LEU A 385 -16.99 10.16 10.49
N THR A 386 -17.21 10.31 11.80
CA THR A 386 -17.19 11.59 12.51
C THR A 386 -15.86 11.76 13.23
N LEU A 387 -15.08 12.77 12.83
CA LEU A 387 -13.79 13.10 13.45
C LEU A 387 -13.98 13.37 14.95
N ASN A 388 -13.15 12.71 15.77
CA ASN A 388 -13.16 12.88 17.22
C ASN A 388 -12.63 14.27 17.61
N PRO A 389 -13.39 15.11 18.35
CA PRO A 389 -12.90 16.41 18.81
C PRO A 389 -11.68 16.35 19.75
N ALA A 390 -11.35 15.17 20.28
CA ALA A 390 -10.14 14.92 21.08
C ALA A 390 -8.98 14.30 20.26
N ALA A 391 -9.13 14.11 18.95
CA ALA A 391 -8.04 13.65 18.09
C ALA A 391 -6.93 14.72 17.99
N ARG A 392 -5.68 14.30 18.15
CA ARG A 392 -4.52 15.21 18.09
C ARG A 392 -4.04 15.35 16.64
N LEU A 393 -4.59 16.34 15.95
CA LEU A 393 -4.18 16.71 14.59
C LEU A 393 -3.12 17.82 14.62
N ILE A 394 -1.96 17.58 14.02
CA ILE A 394 -0.88 18.56 13.82
C ILE A 394 -1.08 19.20 12.44
N PRO A 395 -1.48 20.48 12.33
CA PRO A 395 -1.73 21.12 11.03
C PRO A 395 -0.45 21.22 10.19
N ALA A 396 -0.47 20.74 8.96
CA ALA A 396 0.74 20.53 8.15
C ALA A 396 1.51 21.80 7.75
N GLN A 397 1.00 23.00 8.05
CA GLN A 397 1.61 24.28 7.67
C GLN A 397 3.07 24.43 8.14
N TYR A 398 3.49 23.76 9.22
CA TYR A 398 4.89 23.77 9.67
C TYR A 398 5.87 23.20 8.63
N LEU A 399 5.40 22.31 7.75
CA LEU A 399 6.16 21.73 6.63
C LEU A 399 6.24 22.65 5.40
N LEU A 400 5.45 23.73 5.40
CA LEU A 400 5.29 24.67 4.30
C LEU A 400 5.92 26.04 4.61
N THR A 401 6.08 26.39 5.90
CA THR A 401 7.01 27.44 6.33
C THR A 401 8.43 27.16 5.82
N PRO A 402 9.15 28.16 5.30
CA PRO A 402 10.31 27.94 4.44
C PRO A 402 11.57 27.46 5.18
N ASN A 403 12.54 27.02 4.37
CA ASN A 403 13.93 26.76 4.76
C ASN A 403 14.52 27.90 5.61
N PRO A 404 15.50 27.61 6.50
CA PRO A 404 16.19 28.65 7.28
C PRO A 404 16.74 29.76 6.39
N GLU A 405 16.57 31.01 6.82
CA GLU A 405 16.75 32.25 6.02
C GLU A 405 18.17 32.52 5.48
N ARG A 406 19.12 31.61 5.71
CA ARG A 406 20.46 31.70 5.13
C ARG A 406 20.48 31.00 3.77
N PRO A 407 20.77 31.71 2.67
CA PRO A 407 21.19 31.06 1.44
C PRO A 407 22.36 30.11 1.74
N LEU A 408 22.42 28.97 1.04
CA LEU A 408 23.69 28.26 0.92
C LEU A 408 24.70 29.26 0.34
N GLY A 409 25.77 29.52 1.08
CA GLY A 409 26.74 30.54 0.71
C GLY A 409 27.26 30.29 -0.70
N GLY A 410 27.21 31.32 -1.56
CA GLY A 410 27.83 31.25 -2.88
C GLY A 410 29.30 30.84 -2.78
N PRO A 411 29.88 30.26 -3.85
CA PRO A 411 31.25 29.78 -3.83
C PRO A 411 32.20 30.87 -3.33
N LEU A 412 33.15 30.50 -2.46
CA LEU A 412 34.04 31.42 -1.73
C LEU A 412 34.98 32.21 -2.67
N THR A 413 34.48 33.28 -3.28
CA THR A 413 35.21 34.19 -4.17
C THR A 413 36.06 35.20 -3.39
N SER A 414 37.06 34.70 -2.66
CA SER A 414 38.06 35.55 -1.99
C SER A 414 39.43 34.85 -1.83
N ARG A 415 40.00 34.37 -2.94
CA ARG A 415 41.47 34.26 -2.99
C ARG A 415 42.06 35.68 -2.99
N PRO A 416 42.99 36.03 -2.08
CA PRO A 416 43.64 37.33 -2.10
C PRO A 416 44.38 37.58 -3.43
N ALA A 417 44.41 38.84 -3.86
CA ALA A 417 45.14 39.23 -5.07
C ALA A 417 46.65 39.05 -4.85
N ILE A 418 47.27 38.13 -5.60
CA ILE A 418 48.73 38.03 -5.69
C ILE A 418 49.21 39.13 -6.63
N GLU A 419 50.12 39.98 -6.13
CA GLU A 419 50.67 41.12 -6.88
C GLU A 419 51.39 40.64 -8.16
N ARG A 420 50.97 41.16 -9.32
CA ARG A 420 51.71 40.98 -10.57
C ARG A 420 52.90 41.93 -10.59
N LYS A 421 54.09 41.45 -10.22
CA LYS A 421 55.33 42.11 -10.62
C LYS A 421 55.48 42.04 -12.15
N LYS A 422 55.86 43.17 -12.76
CA LYS A 422 56.32 43.24 -14.15
C LYS A 422 57.58 42.38 -14.35
N ILE A 423 57.74 41.88 -15.58
CA ILE A 423 58.94 42.04 -16.42
C ILE A 423 58.46 41.97 -17.88
N GLU A 424 59.17 42.64 -18.79
CA GLU A 424 58.83 42.83 -20.20
C GLU A 424 59.73 41.97 -21.12
N GLU A 425 59.16 41.48 -22.23
CA GLU A 425 59.83 40.99 -23.48
C GLU A 425 60.84 39.82 -23.28
N VAL A 426 61.35 39.05 -24.27
CA VAL A 426 61.71 39.24 -25.69
C VAL A 426 61.60 37.89 -26.46
N GLU A 427 61.32 37.98 -27.77
CA GLU A 427 61.55 37.10 -28.97
C GLU A 427 61.87 35.57 -28.91
N ASP A 428 61.47 34.91 -30.01
CA ASP A 428 61.98 33.71 -30.72
C ASP A 428 62.98 32.70 -30.10
N VAL A 429 62.77 31.41 -30.37
CA VAL A 429 63.61 30.63 -31.33
C VAL A 429 62.95 29.30 -31.77
N ASN A 430 63.32 28.88 -32.98
CA ASN A 430 62.82 27.79 -33.83
C ASN A 430 63.23 26.35 -33.38
N LEU A 431 62.87 25.34 -34.21
CA LEU A 431 63.26 23.91 -34.28
C LEU A 431 62.23 22.88 -33.75
N GLU A 432 62.11 21.66 -34.29
CA GLU A 432 62.03 21.15 -35.69
C GLU A 432 61.84 19.61 -35.65
N LYS A 433 60.89 19.05 -36.43
CA LYS A 433 60.87 17.63 -36.92
C LYS A 433 60.79 16.53 -35.81
N GLN A 434 60.48 15.25 -36.07
CA GLN A 434 60.17 14.49 -37.31
C GLN A 434 59.12 13.36 -37.02
N LYS A 435 58.59 12.68 -38.05
CA LYS A 435 57.69 11.50 -37.91
C LYS A 435 58.43 10.15 -38.20
N PRO A 436 57.80 9.04 -38.66
CA PRO A 436 57.89 7.74 -37.97
C PRO A 436 58.56 6.64 -38.83
N VAL A 437 58.46 5.35 -38.44
CA VAL A 437 58.33 4.21 -39.38
C VAL A 437 57.96 2.91 -38.65
N THR A 438 57.30 1.97 -39.34
CA THR A 438 56.92 0.62 -38.90
C THR A 438 57.85 -0.46 -39.45
N ASN A 439 57.94 -1.65 -38.81
CA ASN A 439 58.39 -2.90 -39.44
C ASN A 439 57.83 -4.13 -38.69
N GLY A 440 57.81 -5.29 -39.36
CA GLY A 440 57.46 -6.62 -38.82
C GLY A 440 57.83 -7.73 -39.82
N ILE A 441 57.67 -9.01 -39.48
CA ILE A 441 57.73 -10.23 -40.35
C ILE A 441 57.46 -11.49 -39.47
N VAL A 442 56.34 -12.22 -39.64
CA VAL A 442 56.11 -13.54 -40.32
C VAL A 442 56.46 -14.82 -39.51
N GLY A 443 55.56 -15.83 -39.56
CA GLY A 443 55.65 -17.20 -39.01
C GLY A 443 54.35 -17.62 -38.25
N GLU A 444 53.55 -18.68 -38.50
CA GLU A 444 53.71 -20.07 -39.04
C GLU A 444 54.09 -21.11 -37.96
N LEU A 445 53.50 -22.32 -37.79
CA LEU A 445 52.36 -23.13 -38.32
C LEU A 445 52.09 -24.27 -37.25
N SER A 446 51.04 -25.10 -37.17
CA SER A 446 49.65 -25.21 -37.71
C SER A 446 48.90 -26.42 -37.09
N HIS A 447 47.55 -26.43 -37.10
CA HIS A 447 46.64 -27.58 -36.79
C HIS A 447 46.69 -28.13 -35.33
N ALA A 448 45.76 -28.98 -34.85
CA ALA A 448 44.69 -29.75 -35.49
C ALA A 448 43.37 -29.78 -34.68
N ALA A 449 42.31 -30.37 -35.24
CA ALA A 449 41.02 -30.62 -34.59
C ALA A 449 40.52 -32.06 -34.85
N GLY A 450 39.66 -32.55 -33.95
CA GLY A 450 38.92 -33.84 -33.98
C GLY A 450 38.15 -33.94 -32.65
N ILE A 451 36.83 -34.11 -32.55
CA ILE A 451 35.84 -34.87 -33.35
C ILE A 451 36.03 -36.38 -33.20
N ASP A 452 35.33 -36.98 -32.22
CA ASP A 452 34.19 -37.90 -32.44
C ASP A 452 33.54 -38.25 -31.08
N GLY A 453 32.24 -38.61 -31.07
CA GLY A 453 31.51 -39.03 -29.86
C GLY A 453 30.08 -38.51 -29.76
#